data_AF-A0A4Q2V3X7-F1
#
_entry.id   AF-A0A4Q2V3X7-F1
#
_cell.length_a   1.000
_cell.length_b   1.000
_cell.length_c   1.000
_cell.angle_alpha   90.00
_cell.angle_beta   90.00
_cell.angle_gamma   90.00
#
_symmetry.space_group_name_H-M   'P 1'
#
loop_
_entity.id
_entity.type
_entity.pdbx_description
1 polymer ?
#
loop_
_entity_poly.entity_id
_entity_poly.type
_entity_poly.pdbx_seq_one_letter_code
_entity_poly.pdbx_strand_id
1 'polypeptide(L)'
;MSFKLSGLQQMVDGQLKRAKRMMEIQGWLERSCRDILDESDFTLSAKTQLIYPSGVPMAVDGHPQRWLVIEQLLSLIEGHVVYLASRFGDGIDILRRHQGYPILHFLRAEVEDNLISLLIDDVCKGRLPQVQFKAEVHTDAQRDVSLIISGMDVDLSTWQRAAESLVDDVFGLKILYLLRGLISQRLLLTCLKKRWNVQYGLHPKRAPIAVPFEAKGVPSPTAEYGHPDTALILTYLAFYQTGLTKPQVVQCLQHVIRSDDPSMQYERLVHGCKLPAHLEHWNYLTVDDDAQMEDLWVHLRFDTSVVNYFLNNFALPAHAKQFEVKMQASGWDIPLVSNNALSKNLTTGFSGTNDNKTMLPQTIKQDDLPSLLQTNAEVLSYLLEPRNQKCYQAIDRNGRHLTERGLLELLREESIHILIDAGAHILEMENHDVAACWLEI
;
A
#
# COMPACT_ATOMS: atom_id res chain seq x y z
N MET A 1 2.43 -23.48 11.83
CA MET A 1 3.37 -22.77 10.92
C MET A 1 4.52 -22.08 11.66
N SER A 2 4.27 -21.24 12.68
CA SER A 2 5.32 -20.50 13.41
C SER A 2 6.45 -21.36 13.97
N PHE A 3 6.12 -22.53 14.53
CA PHE A 3 7.13 -23.46 15.06
C PHE A 3 8.08 -23.99 13.97
N LYS A 4 7.55 -24.34 12.79
CA LYS A 4 8.34 -24.75 11.62
C LYS A 4 9.31 -23.66 11.18
N LEU A 5 8.80 -22.44 10.99
CA LEU A 5 9.64 -21.29 10.59
C LEU A 5 10.69 -20.96 11.64
N SER A 6 10.35 -21.01 12.93
CA SER A 6 11.31 -20.80 14.00
C SER A 6 12.42 -21.87 14.01
N GLY A 7 12.09 -23.14 13.73
CA GLY A 7 13.09 -24.19 13.56
C GLY A 7 14.07 -23.92 12.41
N LEU A 8 13.57 -23.46 11.26
CA LEU A 8 14.39 -23.03 10.13
C LEU A 8 15.23 -21.80 10.46
N GLN A 9 14.67 -20.84 11.20
CA GLN A 9 15.38 -19.64 11.63
C GLN A 9 16.56 -19.99 12.52
N GLN A 10 16.38 -20.89 13.49
CA GLN A 10 17.49 -21.38 14.32
C GLN A 10 18.59 -22.06 13.48
N MET A 11 18.25 -22.67 12.35
CA MET A 11 19.24 -23.26 11.45
C MET A 11 20.08 -22.17 10.76
N VAL A 12 19.43 -21.13 10.25
CA VAL A 12 20.08 -19.97 9.60
C VAL A 12 20.94 -19.20 10.60
N ASP A 13 20.46 -19.02 11.84
CA ASP A 13 21.18 -18.34 12.92
C ASP A 13 22.34 -19.17 13.52
N GLY A 14 22.66 -20.35 12.95
CA GLY A 14 23.76 -21.21 13.39
C GLY A 14 23.48 -22.03 14.67
N GLN A 15 22.25 -22.01 15.19
CA GLN A 15 21.83 -22.74 16.39
C GLN A 15 21.45 -24.20 16.08
N LEU A 16 22.37 -24.94 15.46
CA LEU A 16 22.13 -26.25 14.84
C LEU A 16 21.52 -27.31 15.78
N LYS A 17 21.96 -27.36 17.05
CA LYS A 17 21.40 -28.31 18.04
C LYS A 17 19.92 -28.05 18.30
N ARG A 18 19.54 -26.78 18.44
CA ARG A 18 18.16 -26.37 18.69
C ARG A 18 17.31 -26.55 17.44
N ALA A 19 17.82 -26.14 16.29
CA ALA A 19 17.20 -26.34 14.99
C ALA A 19 16.88 -27.82 14.75
N LYS A 20 17.86 -28.71 14.92
CA LYS A 20 17.67 -30.16 14.77
C LYS A 20 16.54 -30.68 15.67
N ARG A 21 16.53 -30.31 16.95
CA ARG A 21 15.48 -30.73 17.88
C ARG A 21 14.10 -30.23 17.46
N MET A 22 13.99 -28.98 17.02
CA MET A 22 12.73 -28.40 16.55
C MET A 22 12.24 -29.06 15.27
N MET A 23 13.13 -29.35 14.32
CA MET A 23 12.79 -30.05 13.07
C MET A 23 12.35 -31.50 13.32
N GLU A 24 12.97 -32.20 14.28
CA GLU A 24 12.53 -33.54 14.71
C GLU A 24 11.10 -33.50 15.28
N ILE A 25 10.80 -32.51 16.13
CA ILE A 25 9.45 -32.31 16.69
C ILE A 25 8.45 -31.96 15.59
N GLN A 26 8.81 -31.03 14.69
CA GLN A 26 7.96 -30.64 13.56
C GLN A 26 7.63 -31.85 12.67
N GLY A 27 8.63 -32.66 12.33
CA GLY A 27 8.41 -33.88 11.56
C GLY A 27 7.58 -34.94 12.33
N TRP A 28 7.68 -34.99 13.65
CA TRP A 28 6.80 -35.84 14.47
C TRP A 28 5.34 -35.34 14.44
N LEU A 29 5.11 -34.03 14.54
CA LEU A 29 3.78 -33.42 14.44
C LEU A 29 3.14 -33.72 13.08
N GLU A 30 3.86 -33.50 11.99
CA GLU A 30 3.39 -33.77 10.63
C GLU A 30 2.98 -35.25 10.43
N ARG A 31 3.69 -36.19 11.09
CA ARG A 31 3.36 -37.62 10.99
C ARG A 31 2.28 -38.11 11.96
N SER A 32 2.09 -37.42 13.09
CA SER A 32 1.31 -37.95 14.22
C SER A 32 0.05 -37.14 14.54
N CYS A 33 -0.08 -35.94 13.96
CA CYS A 33 -1.20 -35.03 14.22
C CYS A 33 -2.08 -34.86 12.98
N ARG A 34 -3.29 -34.36 13.24
CA ARG A 34 -4.24 -33.88 12.23
C ARG A 34 -4.36 -32.37 12.40
N ASP A 35 -4.28 -31.63 11.30
CA ASP A 35 -4.50 -30.19 11.30
C ASP A 35 -6.01 -29.90 11.26
N ILE A 36 -6.45 -29.02 12.16
CA ILE A 36 -7.82 -28.52 12.22
C ILE A 36 -7.78 -27.03 11.94
N LEU A 37 -8.48 -26.60 10.90
CA LEU A 37 -8.58 -25.20 10.49
C LEU A 37 -9.99 -24.70 10.78
N ASP A 38 -10.10 -23.65 11.57
CA ASP A 38 -11.33 -22.87 11.68
C ASP A 38 -11.26 -21.69 10.70
N GLU A 39 -12.41 -21.24 10.18
CA GLU A 39 -12.50 -20.24 9.10
C GLU A 39 -11.47 -20.49 7.99
N SER A 40 -11.52 -21.71 7.46
CA SER A 40 -10.52 -22.24 6.52
C SER A 40 -10.46 -21.48 5.20
N ASP A 41 -11.55 -20.81 4.81
CA ASP A 41 -11.62 -19.90 3.69
C ASP A 41 -10.75 -18.64 3.89
N PHE A 42 -10.73 -18.10 5.11
CA PHE A 42 -9.85 -17.00 5.51
C PHE A 42 -8.42 -17.48 5.75
N THR A 43 -8.25 -18.57 6.50
CA THR A 43 -6.92 -19.12 6.87
C THR A 43 -6.14 -19.60 5.65
N LEU A 44 -6.82 -20.13 4.62
CA LEU A 44 -6.21 -20.53 3.36
C LEU A 44 -6.28 -19.40 2.31
N SER A 45 -6.63 -18.18 2.69
CA SER A 45 -6.55 -17.05 1.78
C SER A 45 -5.09 -16.76 1.42
N ALA A 46 -4.83 -16.46 0.15
CA ALA A 46 -3.52 -15.98 -0.34
C ALA A 46 -3.06 -14.66 0.33
N LYS A 47 -3.96 -13.99 1.07
CA LYS A 47 -3.64 -12.80 1.86
C LYS A 47 -2.86 -13.11 3.14
N THR A 48 -2.88 -14.37 3.59
CA THR A 48 -2.24 -14.77 4.85
C THR A 48 -0.87 -15.38 4.58
N GLN A 49 0.16 -14.71 5.08
CA GLN A 49 1.53 -15.20 5.02
C GLN A 49 2.23 -14.87 6.32
N LEU A 50 3.01 -15.82 6.81
CA LEU A 50 3.89 -15.67 7.95
C LEU A 50 5.32 -15.53 7.45
N ILE A 51 6.00 -14.47 7.85
CA ILE A 51 7.38 -14.17 7.44
C ILE A 51 8.26 -14.13 8.69
N TYR A 52 9.32 -14.93 8.70
CA TYR A 52 10.33 -14.96 9.75
C TYR A 52 11.65 -14.42 9.17
N PRO A 53 12.00 -13.16 9.46
CA PRO A 53 13.28 -12.60 9.05
C PRO A 53 14.44 -13.19 9.88
N SER A 54 15.61 -13.33 9.26
CA SER A 54 16.86 -13.72 9.91
C SER A 54 18.04 -12.98 9.26
N GLY A 55 19.13 -12.84 10.02
CA GLY A 55 20.30 -12.06 9.63
C GLY A 55 20.25 -10.60 10.06
N VAL A 56 21.22 -9.83 9.61
CA VAL A 56 21.37 -8.41 9.98
C VAL A 56 20.38 -7.56 9.16
N PRO A 57 19.65 -6.62 9.80
CA PRO A 57 18.86 -5.65 9.06
C PRO A 57 19.73 -4.81 8.14
N MET A 58 19.37 -4.73 6.86
CA MET A 58 20.07 -3.95 5.84
C MET A 58 19.12 -3.03 5.09
N ALA A 59 19.64 -2.00 4.43
CA ALA A 59 18.82 -1.15 3.57
C ALA A 59 18.20 -1.98 2.43
N VAL A 60 17.01 -1.57 1.98
CA VAL A 60 16.40 -2.14 0.78
C VAL A 60 17.34 -1.91 -0.41
N ASP A 61 17.46 -2.91 -1.29
CA ASP A 61 18.30 -2.81 -2.49
C ASP A 61 17.92 -1.58 -3.34
N GLY A 62 18.92 -0.90 -3.89
CA GLY A 62 18.71 0.33 -4.67
C GLY A 62 18.40 1.57 -3.84
N HIS A 63 18.57 1.54 -2.52
CA HIS A 63 18.54 2.72 -1.67
C HIS A 63 19.56 3.80 -2.11
N PRO A 64 19.22 5.10 -2.14
CA PRO A 64 17.88 5.70 -1.97
C PRO A 64 17.08 5.77 -3.27
N GLN A 65 17.70 5.53 -4.42
CA GLN A 65 17.10 5.70 -5.74
C GLN A 65 15.76 4.97 -5.90
N ARG A 66 15.60 3.79 -5.30
CA ARG A 66 14.36 3.01 -5.36
C ARG A 66 13.13 3.77 -4.86
N TRP A 67 13.21 4.41 -3.70
CA TRP A 67 12.06 5.16 -3.19
C TRP A 67 11.94 6.55 -3.83
N LEU A 68 13.05 7.14 -4.27
CA LEU A 68 13.01 8.37 -5.06
C LEU A 68 12.28 8.16 -6.40
N VAL A 69 12.47 7.01 -7.07
CA VAL A 69 11.69 6.65 -8.27
C VAL A 69 10.20 6.56 -7.94
N ILE A 70 9.84 5.91 -6.83
CA ILE A 70 8.43 5.79 -6.39
C ILE A 70 7.82 7.17 -6.13
N GLU A 71 8.53 8.02 -5.39
CA GLU A 71 8.11 9.39 -5.10
C GLU A 71 7.84 10.20 -6.36
N GLN A 72 8.78 10.17 -7.31
CA GLN A 72 8.65 10.92 -8.55
C GLN A 72 7.53 10.37 -9.45
N LEU A 73 7.33 9.05 -9.50
CA LEU A 73 6.18 8.47 -10.19
C LEU A 73 4.85 8.92 -9.56
N LEU A 74 4.76 9.00 -8.22
CA LEU A 74 3.57 9.51 -7.54
C LEU A 74 3.33 10.98 -7.90
N SER A 75 4.38 11.81 -7.97
CA SER A 75 4.30 13.20 -8.43
C SER A 75 3.80 13.32 -9.88
N LEU A 76 4.32 12.49 -10.80
CA LEU A 76 3.85 12.43 -12.19
C LEU A 76 2.37 12.03 -12.27
N ILE A 77 1.94 11.05 -11.47
CA ILE A 77 0.52 10.67 -11.37
C ILE A 77 -0.33 11.87 -10.97
N GLU A 78 0.06 12.62 -9.92
CA GLU A 78 -0.68 13.81 -9.50
C GLU A 78 -0.79 14.86 -10.62
N GLY A 79 0.30 15.06 -11.38
CA GLY A 79 0.31 15.94 -12.55
C GLY A 79 -0.70 15.55 -13.65
N HIS A 80 -1.01 14.26 -13.78
CA HIS A 80 -1.97 13.75 -14.76
C HIS A 80 -3.43 13.74 -14.30
N VAL A 81 -3.70 13.96 -13.01
CA VAL A 81 -5.06 13.83 -12.45
C VAL A 81 -6.08 14.73 -13.16
N VAL A 82 -5.72 15.97 -13.46
CA VAL A 82 -6.61 16.92 -14.16
C VAL A 82 -6.90 16.45 -15.59
N TYR A 83 -5.89 15.94 -16.29
CA TYR A 83 -6.05 15.39 -17.62
C TYR A 83 -6.96 14.16 -17.59
N LEU A 84 -6.73 13.21 -16.67
CA LEU A 84 -7.55 12.01 -16.54
C LEU A 84 -9.02 12.34 -16.24
N ALA A 85 -9.25 13.28 -15.31
CA ALA A 85 -10.59 13.76 -14.98
C ALA A 85 -11.32 14.35 -16.20
N SER A 86 -10.64 15.22 -16.95
CA SER A 86 -11.24 15.89 -18.11
C SER A 86 -11.51 14.93 -19.28
N ARG A 87 -10.65 13.93 -19.48
CA ARG A 87 -10.76 12.98 -20.59
C ARG A 87 -11.79 11.88 -20.33
N PHE A 88 -11.82 11.33 -19.12
CA PHE A 88 -12.59 10.13 -18.82
C PHE A 88 -13.85 10.41 -18.00
N GLY A 89 -14.03 11.63 -17.47
CA GLY A 89 -15.23 12.02 -16.75
C GLY A 89 -15.57 11.04 -15.63
N ASP A 90 -16.65 10.28 -15.81
CA ASP A 90 -17.16 9.27 -14.87
C ASP A 90 -16.34 7.95 -14.85
N GLY A 91 -15.26 7.85 -15.63
CA GLY A 91 -14.33 6.72 -15.59
C GLY A 91 -13.37 6.75 -14.40
N ILE A 92 -13.24 7.89 -13.72
CA ILE A 92 -12.40 8.07 -12.53
C ILE A 92 -13.06 9.04 -11.56
N ASP A 93 -13.08 8.68 -10.29
CA ASP A 93 -13.46 9.58 -9.20
C ASP A 93 -12.21 10.02 -8.42
N ILE A 94 -12.16 11.32 -8.10
CA ILE A 94 -10.99 11.98 -7.53
C ILE A 94 -11.44 12.72 -6.28
N LEU A 95 -10.98 12.24 -5.13
CA LEU A 95 -11.28 12.83 -3.83
C LEU A 95 -10.05 13.57 -3.30
N ARG A 96 -10.20 14.86 -3.02
CA ARG A 96 -9.17 15.67 -2.33
C ARG A 96 -9.67 16.05 -0.94
N ARG A 97 -9.10 15.41 0.08
CA ARG A 97 -9.41 15.66 1.50
C ARG A 97 -8.83 16.98 2.01
N HIS A 98 -7.69 17.35 1.43
CA HIS A 98 -6.93 18.56 1.74
C HIS A 98 -6.19 19.02 0.47
N GLN A 99 -5.38 20.06 0.59
CA GLN A 99 -4.59 20.61 -0.52
C GLN A 99 -3.46 19.67 -1.01
N GLY A 100 -3.14 18.61 -0.27
CA GLY A 100 -2.18 17.57 -0.67
C GLY A 100 -2.68 16.56 -1.71
N TYR A 101 -2.08 15.37 -1.71
CA TYR A 101 -2.26 14.33 -2.73
C TYR A 101 -3.71 13.78 -2.80
N PRO A 102 -4.27 13.58 -4.00
CA PRO A 102 -5.63 13.07 -4.17
C PRO A 102 -5.74 11.55 -3.94
N ILE A 103 -6.92 11.10 -3.50
CA ILE A 103 -7.32 9.70 -3.53
C ILE A 103 -7.97 9.43 -4.90
N LEU A 104 -7.49 8.41 -5.60
CA LEU A 104 -7.93 8.05 -6.95
C LEU A 104 -8.76 6.77 -6.94
N HIS A 105 -10.00 6.86 -7.40
CA HIS A 105 -10.89 5.72 -7.58
C HIS A 105 -11.06 5.45 -9.08
N PHE A 106 -10.34 4.45 -9.58
CA PHE A 106 -10.47 4.00 -10.97
C PHE A 106 -11.75 3.16 -11.14
N LEU A 107 -12.69 3.66 -11.94
CA LEU A 107 -13.99 3.01 -12.18
C LEU A 107 -13.98 2.18 -13.47
N ARG A 108 -13.06 2.49 -14.40
CA ARG A 108 -12.91 1.78 -15.68
C ARG A 108 -11.45 1.46 -15.99
N ALA A 109 -11.22 0.27 -16.53
CA ALA A 109 -9.88 -0.22 -16.88
C ALA A 109 -9.17 0.67 -17.93
N GLU A 110 -9.92 1.30 -18.83
CA GLU A 110 -9.38 2.21 -19.85
C GLU A 110 -8.63 3.41 -19.24
N VAL A 111 -9.04 3.90 -18.06
CA VAL A 111 -8.33 4.98 -17.36
C VAL A 111 -7.01 4.48 -16.79
N GLU A 112 -7.02 3.25 -16.25
CA GLU A 112 -5.82 2.59 -15.72
C GLU A 112 -4.77 2.43 -16.82
N ASP A 113 -5.17 1.90 -17.98
CA ASP A 113 -4.29 1.68 -19.12
C ASP A 113 -3.75 2.99 -19.70
N ASN A 114 -4.57 4.06 -19.66
CA ASN A 114 -4.13 5.38 -20.09
C ASN A 114 -3.09 5.98 -19.14
N LEU A 115 -3.31 5.89 -17.82
CA LEU A 115 -2.33 6.35 -16.84
C LEU A 115 -0.99 5.62 -17.00
N ILE A 116 -1.01 4.30 -17.17
CA ILE A 116 0.20 3.52 -17.44
C ILE A 116 0.92 4.04 -18.70
N SER A 117 0.17 4.30 -19.78
CA SER A 117 0.74 4.83 -21.02
C SER A 117 1.38 6.21 -20.84
N LEU A 118 0.76 7.10 -20.04
CA LEU A 118 1.30 8.42 -19.71
C LEU A 118 2.61 8.31 -18.93
N LEU A 119 2.68 7.40 -17.94
CA LEU A 119 3.89 7.20 -17.15
C LEU A 119 5.04 6.64 -17.99
N ILE A 120 4.75 5.74 -18.93
CA ILE A 120 5.75 5.23 -19.89
C ILE A 120 6.30 6.38 -20.73
N ASP A 121 5.41 7.23 -21.26
CA ASP A 121 5.79 8.40 -22.06
C ASP A 121 6.62 9.41 -21.26
N ASP A 122 6.25 9.69 -20.00
CA ASP A 122 7.01 10.58 -19.11
C ASP A 122 8.45 10.08 -18.89
N VAL A 123 8.61 8.78 -18.62
CA VAL A 123 9.93 8.16 -18.44
C VAL A 123 10.75 8.28 -19.72
N CYS A 124 10.18 7.94 -20.87
CA CYS A 124 10.87 8.04 -22.17
C CYS A 124 11.24 9.49 -22.53
N LYS A 125 10.45 10.47 -22.09
CA LYS A 125 10.72 11.91 -22.26
C LYS A 125 11.69 12.49 -21.22
N GLY A 126 12.24 11.67 -20.32
CA GLY A 126 13.21 12.10 -19.31
C GLY A 126 12.61 12.94 -18.18
N ARG A 127 11.29 12.88 -17.95
CA ARG A 127 10.61 13.58 -16.84
C ARG A 127 10.87 12.93 -15.49
N LEU A 128 11.45 11.74 -15.46
CA LEU A 128 11.89 11.06 -14.25
C LEU A 128 13.39 11.38 -14.02
N PRO A 129 13.77 12.17 -13.00
CA PRO A 129 15.17 12.57 -12.78
C PRO A 129 16.14 11.40 -12.61
N GLN A 130 15.66 10.26 -12.14
CA GLN A 130 16.45 9.04 -11.94
C GLN A 130 16.74 8.30 -13.25
N VAL A 131 16.01 8.60 -14.33
CA VAL A 131 16.20 8.03 -15.67
C VAL A 131 16.66 9.12 -16.61
N GLN A 132 17.97 9.36 -16.62
CA GLN A 132 18.60 10.28 -17.57
C GLN A 132 19.30 9.49 -18.66
N PHE A 133 19.04 9.88 -19.90
CA PHE A 133 19.64 9.33 -21.10
C PHE A 133 20.98 10.02 -21.38
N LYS A 134 22.01 9.28 -21.79
CA LYS A 134 23.29 9.86 -22.22
C LYS A 134 23.08 10.78 -23.43
N ALA A 135 23.87 11.84 -23.56
CA ALA A 135 23.68 12.86 -24.60
C ALA A 135 23.81 12.31 -26.05
N GLU A 136 24.48 11.18 -26.24
CA GLU A 136 24.69 10.51 -27.53
C GLU A 136 23.54 9.54 -27.91
N VAL A 137 22.35 9.70 -27.31
CA VAL A 137 21.28 8.71 -27.43
C VAL A 137 20.63 8.69 -28.81
N HIS A 138 20.87 7.58 -29.51
CA HIS A 138 20.10 7.16 -30.67
C HIS A 138 18.65 6.90 -30.26
N THR A 139 17.68 7.25 -31.11
CA THR A 139 16.23 6.98 -30.94
C THR A 139 15.90 5.53 -30.54
N ASP A 140 16.81 4.60 -30.81
CA ASP A 140 16.70 3.18 -30.47
C ASP A 140 16.76 2.91 -28.95
N ALA A 141 17.46 3.74 -28.16
CA ALA A 141 17.57 3.52 -26.72
C ALA A 141 16.29 3.91 -25.94
N GLN A 142 15.65 5.03 -26.31
CA GLN A 142 14.33 5.37 -25.73
C GLN A 142 13.28 4.34 -26.10
N ARG A 143 13.35 3.80 -27.33
CA ARG A 143 12.52 2.69 -27.76
C ARG A 143 12.78 1.47 -26.90
N ASP A 144 14.01 1.02 -26.73
CA ASP A 144 14.35 -0.16 -25.93
C ASP A 144 13.84 -0.02 -24.49
N VAL A 145 14.04 1.14 -23.84
CA VAL A 145 13.45 1.45 -22.52
C VAL A 145 11.94 1.35 -22.57
N SER A 146 11.28 1.96 -23.56
CA SER A 146 9.82 1.90 -23.74
C SER A 146 9.30 0.46 -23.85
N LEU A 147 9.93 -0.40 -24.65
CA LEU A 147 9.52 -1.81 -24.79
C LEU A 147 9.58 -2.52 -23.44
N ILE A 148 10.66 -2.31 -22.69
CA ILE A 148 10.88 -2.90 -21.37
C ILE A 148 9.82 -2.45 -20.36
N ILE A 149 9.60 -1.14 -20.22
CA ILE A 149 8.66 -0.58 -19.22
C ILE A 149 7.20 -0.71 -19.66
N SER A 150 6.93 -1.03 -20.93
CA SER A 150 5.62 -1.46 -21.41
C SER A 150 5.33 -2.93 -21.08
N GLY A 151 6.31 -3.67 -20.56
CA GLY A 151 6.17 -5.06 -20.14
C GLY A 151 6.44 -6.09 -21.22
N MET A 152 6.85 -5.67 -22.43
CA MET A 152 7.13 -6.59 -23.52
C MET A 152 8.31 -7.52 -23.18
N ASP A 153 8.22 -8.75 -23.66
CA ASP A 153 9.30 -9.72 -23.51
C ASP A 153 10.37 -9.43 -24.58
N VAL A 154 11.53 -8.96 -24.12
CA VAL A 154 12.65 -8.55 -24.97
C VAL A 154 13.91 -9.32 -24.57
N ASP A 155 14.81 -9.49 -25.52
CA ASP A 155 16.04 -10.25 -25.31
C ASP A 155 17.01 -9.53 -24.37
N LEU A 156 17.98 -10.27 -23.83
CA LEU A 156 18.98 -9.74 -22.91
C LEU A 156 19.81 -8.61 -23.53
N SER A 157 20.03 -8.64 -24.86
CA SER A 157 20.77 -7.60 -25.56
C SER A 157 20.03 -6.25 -25.52
N THR A 158 18.71 -6.25 -25.63
CA THR A 158 17.86 -5.06 -25.48
C THR A 158 17.92 -4.50 -24.06
N TRP A 159 17.90 -5.37 -23.04
CA TRP A 159 18.09 -4.96 -21.65
C TRP A 159 19.45 -4.30 -21.42
N GLN A 160 20.52 -4.87 -21.98
CA GLN A 160 21.88 -4.32 -21.86
C GLN A 160 21.99 -2.96 -22.55
N ARG A 161 21.55 -2.83 -23.81
CA ARG A 161 21.55 -1.55 -24.54
C ARG A 161 20.76 -0.47 -23.82
N ALA A 162 19.56 -0.82 -23.32
CA ALA A 162 18.74 0.11 -22.55
C ALA A 162 19.47 0.59 -21.30
N ALA A 163 20.06 -0.32 -20.51
CA ALA A 163 20.80 0.03 -19.30
C ALA A 163 22.05 0.88 -19.61
N GLU A 164 22.83 0.52 -20.64
CA GLU A 164 24.03 1.25 -21.06
C GLU A 164 23.72 2.66 -21.59
N SER A 165 22.51 2.87 -22.10
CA SER A 165 22.06 4.18 -22.57
C SER A 165 21.73 5.18 -21.45
N LEU A 166 21.55 4.69 -20.21
CA LEU A 166 21.30 5.51 -19.04
C LEU A 166 22.62 6.08 -18.48
N VAL A 167 22.55 7.29 -17.92
CA VAL A 167 23.70 7.99 -17.32
C VAL A 167 24.28 7.21 -16.13
N ASP A 168 23.42 6.64 -15.29
CA ASP A 168 23.82 5.77 -14.19
C ASP A 168 23.85 4.31 -14.69
N ASP A 169 25.01 3.85 -15.11
CA ASP A 169 25.23 2.50 -15.62
C ASP A 169 25.25 1.44 -14.49
N VAL A 170 25.62 1.82 -13.27
CA VAL A 170 25.65 0.94 -12.09
C VAL A 170 24.25 0.58 -11.61
N PHE A 171 23.33 1.56 -11.60
CA PHE A 171 21.96 1.36 -11.15
C PHE A 171 20.95 1.23 -12.30
N GLY A 172 21.34 1.54 -13.54
CA GLY A 172 20.45 1.59 -14.71
C GLY A 172 19.64 0.32 -14.93
N LEU A 173 20.26 -0.86 -14.87
CA LEU A 173 19.54 -2.13 -15.03
C LEU A 173 18.52 -2.37 -13.90
N LYS A 174 18.88 -2.03 -12.66
CA LYS A 174 17.99 -2.16 -11.49
C LYS A 174 16.81 -1.19 -11.58
N ILE A 175 17.02 0.03 -12.09
CA ILE A 175 15.94 0.99 -12.38
C ILE A 175 14.97 0.40 -13.40
N LEU A 176 15.46 -0.19 -14.49
CA LEU A 176 14.58 -0.75 -15.51
C LEU A 176 13.72 -1.90 -14.96
N TYR A 177 14.29 -2.77 -14.12
CA TYR A 177 13.50 -3.80 -13.41
C TYR A 177 12.46 -3.19 -12.46
N LEU A 178 12.85 -2.16 -11.70
CA LEU A 178 11.94 -1.45 -10.79
C LEU A 178 10.78 -0.82 -11.57
N LEU A 179 11.06 -0.09 -12.64
CA LEU A 179 10.04 0.55 -13.48
C LEU A 179 9.12 -0.47 -14.13
N ARG A 180 9.64 -1.58 -14.65
CA ARG A 180 8.83 -2.67 -15.20
C ARG A 180 7.89 -3.26 -14.15
N GLY A 181 8.36 -3.43 -12.91
CA GLY A 181 7.53 -3.88 -11.78
C GLY A 181 6.46 -2.87 -11.36
N LEU A 182 6.85 -1.60 -11.21
CA LEU A 182 5.96 -0.52 -10.79
C LEU A 182 4.86 -0.22 -11.82
N ILE A 183 5.23 -0.15 -13.10
CA ILE A 183 4.38 0.30 -14.21
C ILE A 183 3.70 -0.90 -14.89
N SER A 184 4.44 -1.72 -15.65
CA SER A 184 3.82 -2.76 -16.49
C SER A 184 3.21 -3.91 -15.69
N GLN A 185 3.84 -4.31 -14.58
CA GLN A 185 3.26 -5.30 -13.66
C GLN A 185 2.19 -4.70 -12.72
N ARG A 186 1.79 -3.44 -12.95
CA ARG A 186 0.69 -2.74 -12.28
C ARG A 186 0.82 -2.66 -10.76
N LEU A 187 2.03 -2.75 -10.20
CA LEU A 187 2.20 -2.69 -8.75
C LEU A 187 1.79 -1.33 -8.18
N LEU A 188 2.17 -0.25 -8.88
CA LEU A 188 1.79 1.11 -8.51
C LEU A 188 0.28 1.30 -8.54
N LEU A 189 -0.36 0.88 -9.63
CA LEU A 189 -1.82 0.91 -9.78
C LEU A 189 -2.55 0.08 -8.71
N THR A 190 -2.03 -1.11 -8.40
CA THR A 190 -2.59 -1.97 -7.35
C THR A 190 -2.55 -1.27 -5.99
N CYS A 191 -1.50 -0.49 -5.71
CA CYS A 191 -1.39 0.29 -4.49
C CYS A 191 -2.32 1.51 -4.50
N LEU A 192 -2.42 2.25 -5.61
CA LEU A 192 -3.35 3.38 -5.76
C LEU A 192 -4.82 2.97 -5.57
N LYS A 193 -5.18 1.75 -5.96
CA LYS A 193 -6.53 1.20 -5.78
C LYS A 193 -6.84 0.75 -4.35
N LYS A 194 -5.85 0.70 -3.46
CA LYS A 194 -6.09 0.37 -2.05
C LYS A 194 -6.74 1.56 -1.35
N ARG A 195 -7.66 1.25 -0.42
CA ARG A 195 -8.33 2.25 0.41
C ARG A 195 -7.50 2.57 1.65
N TRP A 196 -7.07 3.82 1.76
CA TRP A 196 -6.46 4.36 2.96
C TRP A 196 -7.43 4.26 4.14
N ASN A 197 -6.90 4.03 5.35
CA ASN A 197 -7.64 3.87 6.60
C ASN A 197 -8.57 2.65 6.66
N VAL A 198 -8.62 1.81 5.61
CA VAL A 198 -9.43 0.59 5.55
C VAL A 198 -8.57 -0.63 5.25
N GLN A 199 -7.71 -0.54 4.23
CA GLN A 199 -6.81 -1.62 3.84
C GLN A 199 -5.37 -1.38 4.28
N TYR A 200 -4.99 -0.11 4.46
CA TYR A 200 -3.65 0.27 4.86
C TYR A 200 -3.61 1.65 5.53
N GLY A 201 -2.51 1.92 6.22
CA GLY A 201 -2.25 3.20 6.86
C GLY A 201 -1.06 3.10 7.82
N LEU A 202 -0.88 4.10 8.67
CA LEU A 202 0.17 4.12 9.69
C LEU A 202 -0.35 3.57 11.02
N HIS A 203 0.51 2.88 11.76
CA HIS A 203 0.20 2.43 13.11
C HIS A 203 0.83 3.39 14.14
N PRO A 204 0.07 4.02 15.05
CA PRO A 204 0.58 5.08 15.95
C PRO A 204 1.75 4.68 16.85
N LYS A 205 1.83 3.39 17.23
CA LYS A 205 2.87 2.84 18.12
C LYS A 205 3.99 2.06 17.41
N ARG A 206 4.00 2.00 16.09
CA ARG A 206 5.03 1.25 15.31
C ARG A 206 5.92 2.24 14.55
N ALA A 207 6.95 1.70 13.91
CA ALA A 207 7.74 2.46 12.95
C ALA A 207 6.83 3.14 11.90
N PRO A 208 7.18 4.33 11.41
CA PRO A 208 6.43 5.11 10.43
C PRO A 208 6.50 4.49 9.01
N ILE A 209 6.04 3.25 8.88
CA ILE A 209 5.92 2.48 7.64
C ILE A 209 4.47 1.98 7.56
N ALA A 210 3.90 1.97 6.35
CA ALA A 210 2.53 1.52 6.17
C ALA A 210 2.35 0.05 6.55
N VAL A 211 1.25 -0.23 7.24
CA VAL A 211 0.84 -1.58 7.65
C VAL A 211 -0.52 -1.92 7.04
N PRO A 212 -0.85 -3.21 6.87
CA PRO A 212 -2.20 -3.65 6.58
C PRO A 212 -3.15 -3.29 7.72
N PHE A 213 -4.41 -3.03 7.38
CA PHE A 213 -5.49 -2.80 8.35
C PHE A 213 -6.37 -4.04 8.45
N GLU A 214 -6.80 -4.37 9.66
CA GLU A 214 -7.70 -5.50 9.94
C GLU A 214 -9.16 -5.09 9.79
N ALA A 215 -9.45 -3.82 10.07
CA ALA A 215 -10.73 -3.17 9.84
C ALA A 215 -10.50 -1.67 9.62
N LYS A 216 -11.57 -0.93 9.28
CA LYS A 216 -11.51 0.54 9.21
C LYS A 216 -10.94 1.12 10.50
N GLY A 217 -9.89 1.94 10.39
CA GLY A 217 -9.23 2.58 11.52
C GLY A 217 -8.42 1.65 12.42
N VAL A 218 -8.33 0.35 12.10
CA VAL A 218 -7.64 -0.65 12.93
C VAL A 218 -6.39 -1.16 12.21
N PRO A 219 -5.23 -0.50 12.40
CA PRO A 219 -3.97 -0.98 11.86
C PRO A 219 -3.58 -2.31 12.53
N SER A 220 -3.10 -3.26 11.73
CA SER A 220 -2.64 -4.54 12.28
C SER A 220 -1.44 -4.33 13.23
N PRO A 221 -1.43 -4.95 14.42
CA PRO A 221 -0.36 -4.80 15.39
C PRO A 221 0.96 -5.42 14.90
N THR A 222 0.90 -6.42 14.01
CA THR A 222 2.08 -7.20 13.61
C THR A 222 2.22 -7.40 12.11
N ALA A 223 1.17 -7.24 11.30
CA ALA A 223 1.27 -7.48 9.87
C ALA A 223 2.15 -6.42 9.17
N GLU A 224 2.83 -6.84 8.11
CA GLU A 224 3.69 -6.02 7.25
C GLU A 224 3.52 -6.45 5.80
N TYR A 225 3.88 -5.58 4.86
CA TYR A 225 3.87 -5.92 3.44
C TYR A 225 5.12 -6.73 3.06
N GLY A 226 4.91 -7.93 2.51
CA GLY A 226 6.02 -8.80 2.09
C GLY A 226 6.86 -8.23 0.95
N HIS A 227 6.23 -7.50 0.02
CA HIS A 227 6.90 -6.85 -1.10
C HIS A 227 7.39 -5.45 -0.70
N PRO A 228 8.69 -5.14 -0.83
CA PRO A 228 9.25 -3.87 -0.38
C PRO A 228 8.62 -2.67 -1.07
N ASP A 229 8.40 -2.74 -2.39
CA ASP A 229 7.86 -1.61 -3.14
C ASP A 229 6.39 -1.33 -2.80
N THR A 230 5.61 -2.36 -2.44
CA THR A 230 4.25 -2.16 -1.88
C THR A 230 4.32 -1.43 -0.55
N ALA A 231 5.24 -1.82 0.35
CA ALA A 231 5.43 -1.13 1.61
C ALA A 231 5.81 0.34 1.40
N LEU A 232 6.73 0.61 0.46
CA LEU A 232 7.18 1.97 0.14
C LEU A 232 6.05 2.83 -0.45
N ILE A 233 5.37 2.37 -1.52
CA ILE A 233 4.28 3.13 -2.15
C ILE A 233 3.18 3.43 -1.12
N LEU A 234 2.75 2.42 -0.37
CA LEU A 234 1.70 2.61 0.64
C LEU A 234 2.15 3.47 1.81
N THR A 235 3.45 3.54 2.11
CA THR A 235 3.99 4.48 3.10
C THR A 235 3.84 5.92 2.60
N TYR A 236 4.27 6.21 1.36
CA TYR A 236 4.04 7.54 0.76
C TYR A 236 2.56 7.90 0.75
N LEU A 237 1.71 7.01 0.21
CA LEU A 237 0.27 7.27 0.14
C LEU A 237 -0.35 7.44 1.54
N ALA A 238 0.09 6.69 2.54
CA ALA A 238 -0.43 6.84 3.90
C ALA A 238 -0.05 8.20 4.50
N PHE A 239 1.21 8.61 4.35
CA PHE A 239 1.65 9.93 4.81
C PHE A 239 1.01 11.08 4.04
N TYR A 240 0.78 10.93 2.74
CA TYR A 240 0.07 11.95 1.97
C TYR A 240 -1.37 12.15 2.45
N GLN A 241 -2.03 11.14 3.01
CA GLN A 241 -3.40 11.24 3.53
C GLN A 241 -3.47 11.57 5.03
N THR A 242 -2.51 11.08 5.82
CA THR A 242 -2.46 11.33 7.27
C THR A 242 -1.78 12.67 7.60
N GLY A 243 -0.85 13.11 6.76
CA GLY A 243 0.03 14.24 7.01
C GLY A 243 1.11 13.95 8.05
N LEU A 244 1.98 14.94 8.27
CA LEU A 244 2.97 14.93 9.32
C LEU A 244 2.37 15.40 10.65
N THR A 245 2.86 14.83 11.75
CA THR A 245 2.62 15.36 13.09
C THR A 245 3.48 16.60 13.34
N LYS A 246 3.08 17.48 14.26
CA LYS A 246 3.88 18.65 14.64
C LYS A 246 5.34 18.29 15.00
N PRO A 247 5.62 17.26 15.81
CA PRO A 247 7.00 16.87 16.09
C PRO A 247 7.80 16.47 14.83
N GLN A 248 7.17 15.86 13.82
CA GLN A 248 7.83 15.50 12.57
C GLN A 248 8.15 16.72 11.71
N VAL A 249 7.26 17.72 11.66
CA VAL A 249 7.56 19.01 10.99
C VAL A 249 8.71 19.73 11.70
N VAL A 250 8.68 19.81 13.03
CA VAL A 250 9.77 20.40 13.82
C VAL A 250 11.08 19.65 13.58
N GLN A 251 11.05 18.32 13.49
CA GLN A 251 12.22 17.52 13.17
C GLN A 251 12.82 17.86 11.79
N CYS A 252 11.98 18.08 10.77
CA CYS A 252 12.45 18.56 9.45
C CYS A 252 13.16 19.92 9.57
N LEU A 253 12.57 20.87 10.30
CA LEU A 253 13.16 22.20 10.50
C LEU A 253 14.48 22.14 11.27
N GLN A 254 14.56 21.31 12.32
CA GLN A 254 15.81 21.09 13.06
C GLN A 254 16.93 20.52 12.18
N HIS A 255 16.59 19.75 11.15
CA HIS A 255 17.57 19.27 10.17
C HIS A 255 17.98 20.36 9.19
N VAL A 256 17.04 21.21 8.75
CA VAL A 256 17.35 22.41 7.96
C VAL A 256 18.29 23.36 8.71
N ILE A 257 18.09 23.59 10.01
CA ILE A 257 18.98 24.43 10.86
C ILE A 257 20.43 23.97 10.80
N ARG A 258 20.65 22.65 10.73
CA ARG A 258 21.99 22.04 10.77
C ARG A 258 22.65 21.96 9.40
N SER A 259 21.97 22.39 8.34
CA SER A 259 22.52 22.41 6.99
C SER A 259 23.48 23.58 6.79
N ASP A 260 24.31 23.50 5.75
CA ASP A 260 25.29 24.55 5.42
C ASP A 260 24.64 25.89 5.03
N ASP A 261 23.41 25.85 4.50
CA ASP A 261 22.62 27.03 4.12
C ASP A 261 21.14 26.83 4.53
N PRO A 262 20.80 27.11 5.81
CA PRO A 262 19.45 26.93 6.32
C PRO A 262 18.40 27.76 5.58
N SER A 263 18.75 28.97 5.14
CA SER A 263 17.82 29.85 4.42
C SER A 263 17.43 29.24 3.08
N MET A 264 18.41 28.84 2.26
CA MET A 264 18.14 28.22 0.96
C MET A 264 17.40 26.88 1.11
N GLN A 265 17.77 26.07 2.10
CA GLN A 265 17.13 24.77 2.33
C GLN A 265 15.70 24.93 2.82
N TYR A 266 15.41 25.93 3.66
CA TYR A 266 14.05 26.26 4.06
C TYR A 266 13.21 26.73 2.87
N GLU A 267 13.71 27.68 2.08
CA GLU A 267 13.01 28.19 0.88
C GLU A 267 12.70 27.06 -0.11
N ARG A 268 13.61 26.09 -0.27
CA ARG A 268 13.36 24.88 -1.08
C ARG A 268 12.30 23.98 -0.46
N LEU A 269 12.34 23.78 0.86
CA LEU A 269 11.40 22.92 1.58
C LEU A 269 9.97 23.44 1.48
N VAL A 270 9.77 24.75 1.60
CA VAL A 270 8.45 25.39 1.55
C VAL A 270 8.09 25.91 0.15
N HIS A 271 8.87 25.54 -0.87
CA HIS A 271 8.63 25.99 -2.23
C HIS A 271 7.25 25.55 -2.72
N GLY A 272 6.43 26.51 -3.15
CA GLY A 272 5.05 26.26 -3.60
C GLY A 272 4.01 26.16 -2.47
N CYS A 273 4.44 26.18 -1.21
CA CYS A 273 3.52 26.28 -0.06
C CYS A 273 2.93 27.70 0.01
N LYS A 274 1.63 27.81 0.32
CA LYS A 274 0.97 29.10 0.59
C LYS A 274 1.13 29.45 2.06
N LEU A 275 2.25 30.09 2.40
CA LEU A 275 2.57 30.52 3.75
C LEU A 275 2.25 32.01 3.99
N PRO A 276 1.84 32.39 5.20
CA PRO A 276 1.85 33.78 5.66
C PRO A 276 3.25 34.40 5.60
N ALA A 277 3.34 35.71 5.39
CA ALA A 277 4.62 36.42 5.24
C ALA A 277 5.57 36.24 6.43
N HIS A 278 5.04 36.08 7.65
CA HIS A 278 5.84 35.85 8.87
C HIS A 278 6.42 34.43 8.98
N LEU A 279 5.99 33.50 8.12
CA LEU A 279 6.49 32.12 8.04
C LEU A 279 7.26 31.86 6.75
N GLU A 280 7.19 32.74 5.75
CA GLU A 280 7.77 32.51 4.43
C GLU A 280 9.30 32.52 4.42
N HIS A 281 9.93 33.29 5.31
CA HIS A 281 11.38 33.45 5.33
C HIS A 281 11.99 32.87 6.61
N TRP A 282 13.11 32.17 6.42
CA TRP A 282 13.86 31.52 7.49
C TRP A 282 14.20 32.45 8.67
N ASN A 283 14.57 33.70 8.37
CA ASN A 283 15.00 34.69 9.37
C ASN A 283 13.91 35.09 10.38
N TYR A 284 12.64 34.77 10.11
CA TYR A 284 11.52 35.07 11.01
C TYR A 284 11.15 33.88 11.91
N LEU A 285 11.80 32.72 11.73
CA LEU A 285 11.45 31.50 12.45
C LEU A 285 12.30 31.29 13.70
N THR A 286 11.64 30.92 14.79
CA THR A 286 12.24 30.48 16.04
C THR A 286 11.68 29.11 16.38
N VAL A 287 12.52 28.06 16.28
CA VAL A 287 12.06 26.67 16.44
C VAL A 287 11.63 26.34 17.87
N ASP A 288 12.07 27.11 18.86
CA ASP A 288 11.64 26.98 20.26
C ASP A 288 10.28 27.67 20.54
N ASP A 289 9.73 28.43 19.58
CA ASP A 289 8.41 29.04 19.70
C ASP A 289 7.31 28.05 19.29
N ASP A 290 6.67 27.43 20.30
CA ASP A 290 5.65 26.40 20.09
C ASP A 290 4.41 26.90 19.32
N ALA A 291 4.04 28.18 19.49
CA ALA A 291 2.90 28.76 18.80
C ALA A 291 3.22 29.00 17.31
N GLN A 292 4.44 29.45 17.00
CA GLN A 292 4.89 29.58 15.63
C GLN A 292 5.03 28.21 14.95
N MET A 293 5.51 27.19 15.67
CA MET A 293 5.59 25.82 15.15
C MET A 293 4.21 25.19 14.93
N GLU A 294 3.21 25.54 15.75
CA GLU A 294 1.82 25.14 15.53
C GLU A 294 1.27 25.76 14.24
N ASP A 295 1.45 27.06 14.05
CA ASP A 295 1.00 27.80 12.87
C ASP A 295 1.64 27.22 11.60
N LEU A 296 2.96 27.01 11.63
CA LEU A 296 3.69 26.41 10.52
C LEU A 296 3.25 24.97 10.24
N TRP A 297 2.99 24.16 11.28
CA TRP A 297 2.50 22.79 11.12
C TRP A 297 1.14 22.74 10.40
N VAL A 298 0.21 23.64 10.73
CA VAL A 298 -1.11 23.70 10.07
C VAL A 298 -0.97 23.87 8.56
N HIS A 299 0.00 24.66 8.11
CA HIS A 299 0.24 24.91 6.69
C HIS A 299 1.02 23.79 5.99
N LEU A 300 2.00 23.17 6.66
CA LEU A 300 2.95 22.25 6.02
C LEU A 300 2.55 20.77 6.11
N ARG A 301 1.70 20.38 7.07
CA ARG A 301 1.50 18.95 7.40
C ARG A 301 1.04 18.06 6.25
N PHE A 302 0.33 18.60 5.26
CA PHE A 302 -0.17 17.85 4.10
C PHE A 302 0.57 18.19 2.80
N ASP A 303 1.58 19.07 2.86
CA ASP A 303 2.37 19.39 1.67
C ASP A 303 3.22 18.19 1.27
N THR A 304 3.11 17.76 0.02
CA THR A 304 3.78 16.56 -0.47
C THR A 304 5.31 16.72 -0.48
N SER A 305 5.83 17.92 -0.72
CA SER A 305 7.27 18.19 -0.71
C SER A 305 7.83 18.07 0.71
N VAL A 306 7.13 18.61 1.71
CA VAL A 306 7.53 18.49 3.13
C VAL A 306 7.40 17.05 3.62
N VAL A 307 6.33 16.34 3.23
CA VAL A 307 6.16 14.91 3.52
C VAL A 307 7.31 14.10 2.90
N ASN A 308 7.64 14.34 1.64
CA ASN A 308 8.72 13.66 0.94
C ASN A 308 10.07 13.94 1.60
N TYR A 309 10.31 15.18 2.02
CA TYR A 309 11.50 15.52 2.79
C TYR A 309 11.59 14.70 4.08
N PHE A 310 10.50 14.59 4.84
CA PHE A 310 10.46 13.77 6.06
C PHE A 310 10.76 12.29 5.76
N LEU A 311 10.10 11.74 4.75
CA LEU A 311 10.26 10.34 4.35
C LEU A 311 11.69 10.02 3.91
N ASN A 312 12.29 10.87 3.09
CA ASN A 312 13.62 10.68 2.53
C ASN A 312 14.76 10.86 3.53
N ASN A 313 14.60 11.74 4.52
CA ASN A 313 15.67 12.07 5.47
C ASN A 313 15.56 11.31 6.81
N PHE A 314 14.36 10.82 7.17
CA PHE A 314 14.14 10.20 8.47
C PHE A 314 13.47 8.83 8.37
N ALA A 315 12.23 8.76 7.87
CA ALA A 315 11.42 7.55 8.00
C ALA A 315 12.00 6.38 7.20
N LEU A 316 12.23 6.56 5.90
CA LEU A 316 12.71 5.49 5.02
C LEU A 316 14.17 5.10 5.33
N PRO A 317 15.12 6.04 5.52
CA PRO A 317 16.50 5.68 5.92
C PRO A 317 16.55 4.85 7.21
N ALA A 318 15.71 5.17 8.20
CA ALA A 318 15.69 4.46 9.47
C ALA A 318 14.96 3.12 9.38
N HIS A 319 13.82 3.05 8.68
CA HIS A 319 12.87 1.96 8.84
C HIS A 319 12.59 1.13 7.57
N ALA A 320 12.91 1.62 6.37
CA ALA A 320 12.83 0.83 5.15
C ALA A 320 14.02 -0.15 5.08
N LYS A 321 13.93 -1.21 5.89
CA LYS A 321 14.94 -2.26 6.03
C LYS A 321 14.42 -3.58 5.48
N GLN A 322 15.35 -4.38 5.01
CA GLN A 322 15.15 -5.79 4.67
C GLN A 322 16.15 -6.64 5.45
N PHE A 323 15.92 -7.96 5.43
CA PHE A 323 16.79 -8.94 6.07
C PHE A 323 17.39 -9.84 5.00
N GLU A 324 18.60 -10.33 5.25
CA GLU A 324 19.34 -11.21 4.34
C GLU A 324 18.54 -12.45 3.96
N VAL A 325 17.87 -13.05 4.94
CA VAL A 325 17.02 -14.22 4.74
C VAL A 325 15.61 -13.94 5.24
N LYS A 326 14.62 -14.24 4.40
CA LYS A 326 13.20 -14.24 4.76
C LYS A 326 12.64 -15.64 4.57
N MET A 327 12.36 -16.33 5.67
CA MET A 327 11.63 -17.59 5.61
C MET A 327 10.14 -17.28 5.59
N GLN A 328 9.39 -17.98 4.75
CA GLN A 328 7.98 -17.72 4.55
C GLN A 328 7.19 -19.02 4.65
N ALA A 329 6.00 -18.92 5.23
CA ALA A 329 4.97 -19.95 5.16
C ALA A 329 3.61 -19.28 4.96
N SER A 330 2.70 -19.96 4.28
CA SER A 330 1.31 -19.54 4.08
C SER A 330 0.37 -20.63 4.57
N GLY A 331 -0.92 -20.31 4.74
CA GLY A 331 -1.92 -21.33 5.10
C GLY A 331 -1.92 -22.54 4.17
N TRP A 332 -1.49 -22.37 2.91
CA TRP A 332 -1.39 -23.44 1.92
C TRP A 332 -0.28 -24.46 2.23
N ASP A 333 0.67 -24.13 3.10
CA ASP A 333 1.70 -25.08 3.55
C ASP A 333 1.16 -26.14 4.51
N ILE A 334 -0.08 -25.98 5.00
CA ILE A 334 -0.74 -26.91 5.93
C ILE A 334 -1.27 -28.15 5.18
N PRO A 335 -2.16 -28.04 4.18
CA PRO A 335 -2.72 -29.19 3.46
C PRO A 335 -1.78 -29.79 2.40
N LEU A 336 -0.45 -29.60 2.53
CA LEU A 336 0.51 -30.15 1.59
C LEU A 336 0.55 -31.68 1.70
N VAL A 337 0.33 -32.34 0.57
CA VAL A 337 0.49 -33.78 0.44
C VAL A 337 1.98 -34.10 0.43
N SER A 338 2.41 -34.95 1.36
CA SER A 338 3.78 -35.48 1.31
C SER A 338 3.89 -36.50 0.18
N ASN A 339 4.98 -36.44 -0.60
CA ASN A 339 5.32 -37.48 -1.60
C ASN A 339 5.62 -38.85 -0.97
N ASN A 340 5.62 -38.94 0.36
CA ASN A 340 5.87 -40.18 1.08
C ASN A 340 4.54 -40.92 1.29
N ALA A 341 4.38 -42.10 0.68
CA ALA A 341 3.15 -42.91 0.75
C ALA A 341 2.72 -43.30 2.19
N LEU A 342 3.59 -43.13 3.18
CA LEU A 342 3.35 -43.39 4.60
C LEU A 342 2.85 -42.15 5.38
N SER A 343 2.94 -40.95 4.81
CA SER A 343 2.48 -39.72 5.45
C SER A 343 1.00 -39.52 5.16
N LYS A 344 0.17 -39.72 6.20
CA LYS A 344 -1.25 -39.38 6.21
C LYS A 344 -1.41 -37.98 6.80
N ASN A 345 -0.87 -36.96 6.15
CA ASN A 345 -1.18 -35.58 6.54
C ASN A 345 -2.69 -35.39 6.39
N LEU A 346 -3.40 -35.37 7.51
CA LEU A 346 -4.84 -35.21 7.55
C LEU A 346 -5.13 -33.77 7.95
N THR A 347 -5.78 -33.03 7.06
CA THR A 347 -6.26 -31.68 7.35
C THR A 347 -7.78 -31.68 7.28
N THR A 348 -8.44 -30.96 8.16
CA THR A 348 -9.88 -30.71 8.09
C THR A 348 -10.15 -29.27 8.43
N GLY A 349 -10.85 -28.60 7.53
CA GLY A 349 -11.25 -27.21 7.69
C GLY A 349 -12.76 -27.08 7.89
N PHE A 350 -13.15 -26.08 8.65
CA PHE A 350 -14.52 -25.60 8.77
C PHE A 350 -14.57 -24.19 8.18
N SER A 351 -15.69 -23.82 7.57
CA SER A 351 -15.91 -22.49 6.99
C SER A 351 -17.39 -22.17 7.11
N GLY A 352 -17.72 -20.95 7.51
CA GLY A 352 -19.10 -20.46 7.49
C GLY A 352 -19.62 -20.19 6.07
N THR A 353 -18.73 -20.04 5.09
CA THR A 353 -19.07 -19.71 3.70
C THR A 353 -18.61 -20.78 2.71
N ASN A 354 -19.24 -20.84 1.54
CA ASN A 354 -18.83 -21.71 0.43
C ASN A 354 -18.27 -20.95 -0.79
N ASP A 355 -18.12 -19.63 -0.69
CA ASP A 355 -17.74 -18.74 -1.81
C ASP A 355 -16.32 -19.02 -2.33
N ASN A 356 -15.41 -19.40 -1.44
CA ASN A 356 -13.99 -19.60 -1.77
C ASN A 356 -13.63 -21.02 -2.23
N LYS A 357 -14.63 -21.86 -2.52
CA LYS A 357 -14.45 -23.27 -2.95
C LYS A 357 -13.41 -23.44 -4.07
N THR A 358 -13.46 -22.55 -5.05
CA THR A 358 -12.60 -22.60 -6.25
C THR A 358 -11.18 -22.12 -5.97
N MET A 359 -10.95 -21.44 -4.84
CA MET A 359 -9.66 -20.93 -4.42
C MET A 359 -8.95 -21.86 -3.43
N LEU A 360 -9.61 -22.93 -2.96
CA LEU A 360 -8.98 -23.90 -2.06
C LEU A 360 -7.88 -24.68 -2.79
N PRO A 361 -6.81 -25.09 -2.08
CA PRO A 361 -5.82 -26.01 -2.61
C PRO A 361 -6.46 -27.26 -3.22
N GLN A 362 -5.96 -27.74 -4.35
CA GLN A 362 -6.49 -28.94 -5.04
C GLN A 362 -6.48 -30.21 -4.17
N THR A 363 -5.68 -30.21 -3.11
CA THR A 363 -5.59 -31.29 -2.12
C THR A 363 -6.75 -31.30 -1.13
N ILE A 364 -7.55 -30.22 -1.08
CA ILE A 364 -8.74 -30.09 -0.25
C ILE A 364 -9.99 -30.34 -1.08
N LYS A 365 -10.86 -31.20 -0.55
CA LYS A 365 -12.21 -31.43 -1.08
C LYS A 365 -13.22 -30.85 -0.12
N GLN A 366 -14.06 -29.95 -0.60
CA GLN A 366 -15.20 -29.43 0.15
C GLN A 366 -16.29 -30.50 0.30
N ASP A 367 -16.84 -30.60 1.50
CA ASP A 367 -17.89 -31.56 1.88
C ASP A 367 -19.06 -30.79 2.51
N ASP A 368 -19.95 -30.29 1.66
CA ASP A 368 -21.09 -29.47 2.07
C ASP A 368 -22.12 -30.34 2.80
N LEU A 369 -22.54 -29.91 4.00
CA LEU A 369 -23.56 -30.62 4.78
C LEU A 369 -24.93 -30.48 4.09
N PRO A 370 -25.63 -31.59 3.76
CA PRO A 370 -26.92 -31.53 3.07
C PRO A 370 -27.98 -30.67 3.78
N SER A 371 -27.94 -30.63 5.12
CA SER A 371 -28.85 -29.83 5.96
C SER A 371 -28.65 -28.32 5.81
N LEU A 372 -27.49 -27.87 5.32
CA LEU A 372 -27.14 -26.46 5.16
C LEU A 372 -27.23 -25.98 3.71
N LEU A 373 -27.53 -26.84 2.75
CA LEU A 373 -27.61 -26.43 1.33
C LEU A 373 -28.64 -25.31 1.08
N GLN A 374 -29.70 -25.25 1.90
CA GLN A 374 -30.77 -24.26 1.78
C GLN A 374 -30.37 -22.85 2.23
N THR A 375 -29.33 -22.70 3.06
CA THR A 375 -28.98 -21.40 3.67
C THR A 375 -28.58 -20.36 2.61
N ASN A 376 -27.91 -20.79 1.53
CA ASN A 376 -27.58 -19.91 0.40
C ASN A 376 -28.84 -19.36 -0.28
N ALA A 377 -29.86 -20.20 -0.46
CA ALA A 377 -31.14 -19.77 -1.03
C ALA A 377 -31.92 -18.87 -0.06
N GLU A 378 -31.78 -19.12 1.25
CA GLU A 378 -32.38 -18.29 2.30
C GLU A 378 -31.81 -16.86 2.28
N VAL A 379 -30.49 -16.69 2.12
CA VAL A 379 -29.86 -15.37 1.96
C VAL A 379 -30.45 -14.61 0.77
N LEU A 380 -30.61 -15.27 -0.38
CA LEU A 380 -31.26 -14.65 -1.55
C LEU A 380 -32.71 -14.27 -1.25
N SER A 381 -33.45 -15.11 -0.51
CA SER A 381 -34.83 -14.80 -0.14
C SER A 381 -34.90 -13.52 0.69
N TYR A 382 -34.00 -13.33 1.65
CA TYR A 382 -33.91 -12.09 2.43
C TYR A 382 -33.55 -10.90 1.56
N LEU A 383 -32.55 -11.01 0.68
CA LEU A 383 -32.12 -9.92 -0.21
C LEU A 383 -33.22 -9.46 -1.17
N LEU A 384 -34.10 -10.37 -1.61
CA LEU A 384 -35.19 -10.06 -2.55
C LEU A 384 -36.46 -9.55 -1.88
N GLU A 385 -36.55 -9.57 -0.54
CA GLU A 385 -37.70 -9.04 0.17
C GLU A 385 -37.96 -7.57 -0.19
N PRO A 386 -39.23 -7.13 -0.26
CA PRO A 386 -39.57 -5.76 -0.63
C PRO A 386 -38.86 -4.67 0.18
N ARG A 387 -38.50 -4.95 1.45
CA ARG A 387 -37.74 -4.01 2.30
C ARG A 387 -36.32 -3.73 1.80
N ASN A 388 -35.73 -4.64 1.02
CA ASN A 388 -34.36 -4.56 0.50
C ASN A 388 -34.29 -4.12 -0.96
N GLN A 389 -35.43 -3.80 -1.59
CA GLN A 389 -35.48 -3.38 -3.00
C GLN A 389 -35.15 -1.90 -3.22
N LYS A 390 -35.00 -1.12 -2.14
CA LYS A 390 -34.64 0.30 -2.21
C LYS A 390 -33.11 0.45 -2.17
N CYS A 391 -32.57 1.09 -3.20
CA CYS A 391 -31.16 1.49 -3.26
C CYS A 391 -31.10 3.01 -3.40
N TYR A 392 -30.42 3.67 -2.46
CA TYR A 392 -30.21 5.10 -2.47
C TYR A 392 -28.82 5.40 -3.00
N GLN A 393 -28.74 6.23 -4.03
CA GLN A 393 -27.45 6.66 -4.56
C GLN A 393 -26.92 7.79 -3.68
N ALA A 394 -25.79 7.55 -3.01
CA ALA A 394 -25.10 8.55 -2.20
C ALA A 394 -24.31 9.52 -3.08
N ILE A 395 -25.01 10.26 -3.93
CA ILE A 395 -24.45 11.24 -4.87
C ILE A 395 -25.06 12.63 -4.72
N ASP A 396 -24.26 13.66 -4.98
CA ASP A 396 -24.69 15.05 -5.03
C ASP A 396 -25.42 15.37 -6.36
N ARG A 397 -25.88 16.62 -6.50
CA ARG A 397 -26.57 17.10 -7.71
C ARG A 397 -25.71 17.05 -8.98
N ASN A 398 -24.39 16.91 -8.85
CA ASN A 398 -23.43 16.82 -9.94
C ASN A 398 -23.03 15.36 -10.22
N GLY A 399 -23.64 14.38 -9.54
CA GLY A 399 -23.33 12.97 -9.69
C GLY A 399 -22.05 12.52 -8.98
N ARG A 400 -21.50 13.34 -8.07
CA ARG A 400 -20.29 13.01 -7.28
C ARG A 400 -20.66 12.36 -5.96
N HIS A 401 -19.77 11.59 -5.38
CA HIS A 401 -19.99 11.01 -4.05
C HIS A 401 -20.33 12.09 -3.00
N LEU A 402 -21.35 11.82 -2.18
CA LEU A 402 -21.66 12.66 -1.04
C LEU A 402 -20.50 12.68 -0.05
N THR A 403 -20.31 13.82 0.61
CA THR A 403 -19.47 13.90 1.81
C THR A 403 -20.07 13.06 2.92
N GLU A 404 -19.29 12.75 3.96
CA GLU A 404 -19.79 11.99 5.11
C GLU A 404 -20.99 12.68 5.77
N ARG A 405 -20.94 14.01 5.91
CA ARG A 405 -22.06 14.81 6.39
C ARG A 405 -23.27 14.72 5.45
N GLY A 406 -23.06 14.82 4.13
CA GLY A 406 -24.13 14.70 3.13
C GLY A 406 -24.78 13.31 3.14
N LEU A 407 -23.99 12.27 3.40
CA LEU A 407 -24.53 10.92 3.60
C LEU A 407 -25.41 10.86 4.85
N LEU A 408 -24.99 11.44 5.98
CA LEU A 408 -25.80 11.49 7.21
C LEU A 408 -27.10 12.29 7.00
N GLU A 409 -27.06 13.39 6.24
CA GLU A 409 -28.25 14.14 5.83
C GLU A 409 -29.21 13.30 4.99
N LEU A 410 -28.69 12.51 4.03
CA LEU A 410 -29.47 11.55 3.25
C LEU A 410 -30.13 10.49 4.14
N LEU A 411 -29.41 9.95 5.14
CA LEU A 411 -29.99 8.97 6.07
C LEU A 411 -31.17 9.55 6.85
N ARG A 412 -31.06 10.80 7.32
CA ARG A 412 -32.15 11.49 8.00
C ARG A 412 -33.34 11.70 7.06
N GLU A 413 -33.11 12.20 5.85
CA GLU A 413 -34.17 12.45 4.85
C GLU A 413 -34.96 11.18 4.53
N GLU A 414 -34.26 10.05 4.44
CA GLU A 414 -34.87 8.74 4.18
C GLU A 414 -35.36 8.02 5.45
N SER A 415 -35.31 8.66 6.61
CA SER A 415 -35.73 8.12 7.91
C SER A 415 -35.02 6.79 8.28
N ILE A 416 -33.74 6.68 7.92
CA ILE A 416 -32.88 5.56 8.28
C ILE A 416 -32.27 5.84 9.65
N HIS A 417 -32.37 4.88 10.58
CA HIS A 417 -31.92 5.05 11.97
C HIS A 417 -30.72 4.18 12.34
N ILE A 418 -30.28 3.30 11.42
CA ILE A 418 -29.18 2.36 11.63
C ILE A 418 -28.23 2.50 10.45
N LEU A 419 -26.97 2.80 10.76
CA LEU A 419 -25.87 2.84 9.81
C LEU A 419 -24.89 1.72 10.14
N ILE A 420 -24.65 0.83 9.18
CA ILE A 420 -23.60 -0.18 9.24
C ILE A 420 -22.67 0.10 8.06
N ASP A 421 -21.51 0.68 8.34
CA ASP A 421 -20.48 0.94 7.34
C ASP A 421 -19.31 -0.03 7.50
N ALA A 422 -19.09 -0.86 6.49
CA ALA A 422 -17.98 -1.82 6.43
C ALA A 422 -16.67 -1.18 5.90
N GLY A 423 -16.50 0.14 6.05
CA GLY A 423 -15.34 0.88 5.54
C GLY A 423 -15.46 1.23 4.06
N ALA A 424 -16.67 1.56 3.61
CA ALA A 424 -16.95 1.94 2.23
C ALA A 424 -17.26 3.44 2.09
N HIS A 425 -17.98 4.02 3.04
CA HIS A 425 -18.56 5.35 2.86
C HIS A 425 -18.03 6.39 3.85
N ILE A 426 -17.81 6.02 5.10
CA ILE A 426 -17.15 6.89 6.07
C ILE A 426 -15.68 6.48 6.12
N LEU A 427 -14.76 7.37 5.76
CA LEU A 427 -13.30 7.17 5.75
C LEU A 427 -12.56 8.16 6.67
N GLU A 428 -13.10 9.35 6.89
CA GLU A 428 -12.51 10.49 7.60
C GLU A 428 -12.90 10.54 9.07
N MET A 429 -14.22 10.54 9.36
CA MET A 429 -14.72 10.59 10.73
C MET A 429 -14.43 9.28 11.46
N GLU A 430 -13.96 9.41 12.70
CA GLU A 430 -14.00 8.32 13.65
C GLU A 430 -15.45 8.04 14.06
N ASN A 431 -15.70 6.85 14.63
CA ASN A 431 -17.06 6.45 15.01
C ASN A 431 -17.75 7.46 15.96
N HIS A 432 -16.97 8.13 16.81
CA HIS A 432 -17.50 9.14 17.73
C HIS A 432 -17.87 10.44 17.00
N ASP A 433 -17.07 10.86 16.01
CA ASP A 433 -17.34 12.04 15.18
C ASP A 433 -18.58 11.82 14.30
N VAL A 434 -18.73 10.62 13.70
CA VAL A 434 -19.94 10.26 12.93
C VAL A 434 -21.17 10.37 13.81
N ALA A 435 -21.12 9.78 15.01
CA ALA A 435 -22.25 9.79 15.94
C ALA A 435 -22.60 11.22 16.38
N ALA A 436 -21.59 12.04 16.72
CA ALA A 436 -21.79 13.44 17.08
C ALA A 436 -22.40 14.23 15.91
N CYS A 437 -21.85 14.11 14.71
CA CYS A 437 -22.33 14.81 13.53
C CYS A 437 -23.77 14.39 13.17
N TRP A 438 -24.11 13.10 13.29
CA TRP A 438 -25.45 12.61 12.98
C TRP A 438 -26.49 13.12 14.00
N LEU A 439 -26.12 13.26 15.28
CA LEU A 439 -27.01 13.83 16.31
C LEU A 439 -27.29 15.33 16.11
N GLU A 440 -26.41 16.05 15.41
CA GLU A 440 -26.62 17.46 15.06
C GLU A 440 -27.55 17.65 13.84
N ILE A 441 -27.72 16.61 13.02
CA ILE A 441 -28.48 16.61 11.75
C ILE A 441 -29.93 16.24 11.98
#